data_AF-A0A2S7TYC4-F1
#
_entry.id   AF-A0A2S7TYC4-F1
#
_cell.length_a   1.000
_cell.length_b   1.000
_cell.length_c   1.000
_cell.angle_alpha   90.00
_cell.angle_beta   90.00
_cell.angle_gamma   90.00
#
_symmetry.space_group_name_H-M   'P 1'
#
loop_
_entity.id
_entity.type
_entity.pdbx_description
1 polymer ?
#
loop_
_entity_poly.entity_id
_entity_poly.type
_entity_poly.pdbx_seq_one_letter_code
_entity_poly.pdbx_strand_id
1 'polypeptide(L)'
;MNQLEKQLFRDNVGDAEPRLQLRTKTRVDTGRWWRKTPLWLCVMDDELVLLSVSRRRYIERLPLSASQQTHYNHSTGELVIEPAESLQCNRCALSPRDALRVLNFLKSKKTTKH
;
A
#
# COMPACT_ATOMS: atom_id res chain seq x y z
N MET A 1 0.76 -2.18 -12.60
CA MET A 1 -0.58 -1.60 -12.66
C MET A 1 -1.13 -1.67 -14.08
N ASN A 2 -2.42 -1.96 -14.27
CA ASN A 2 -3.14 -1.81 -15.54
C ASN A 2 -3.37 -0.31 -15.86
N GLN A 3 -3.95 0.02 -17.02
CA GLN A 3 -4.18 1.43 -17.41
C GLN A 3 -5.06 2.20 -16.42
N LEU A 4 -6.14 1.61 -15.92
CA LEU A 4 -7.03 2.27 -14.94
C LEU A 4 -6.30 2.52 -13.61
N GLU A 5 -5.51 1.55 -13.15
CA GLU A 5 -4.71 1.65 -11.92
C GLU A 5 -3.63 2.74 -12.06
N LYS A 6 -2.95 2.80 -13.22
CA LYS A 6 -1.98 3.86 -13.52
C LYS A 6 -2.64 5.23 -13.56
N GLN A 7 -3.83 5.34 -14.17
CA GLN A 7 -4.56 6.60 -14.21
C GLN A 7 -4.99 7.03 -12.80
N LEU A 8 -5.59 6.12 -12.02
CA LEU A 8 -5.99 6.41 -10.64
C LEU A 8 -4.79 6.85 -9.79
N PHE A 9 -3.64 6.20 -9.95
CA PHE A 9 -2.42 6.60 -9.26
C PHE A 9 -2.02 8.03 -9.65
N ARG A 10 -1.88 8.32 -10.96
CA ARG A 10 -1.52 9.67 -11.44
C ARG A 10 -2.51 10.75 -11.01
N ASP A 11 -3.81 10.47 -11.02
CA ASP A 11 -4.84 11.42 -10.59
C ASP A 11 -4.67 11.83 -9.11
N ASN A 12 -3.96 11.04 -8.29
CA ASN A 12 -3.83 11.28 -6.85
C ASN A 12 -2.41 11.66 -6.41
N VAL A 13 -1.37 11.20 -7.11
CA VAL A 13 0.03 11.49 -6.77
C VAL A 13 0.76 12.33 -7.83
N GLY A 14 0.07 12.70 -8.92
CA GLY A 14 0.68 13.39 -10.06
C GLY A 14 1.63 12.49 -10.85
N ASP A 15 2.70 13.08 -11.38
CA ASP A 15 3.72 12.37 -12.16
C ASP A 15 4.86 11.79 -11.29
N ALA A 16 4.73 11.84 -9.97
CA ALA A 16 5.71 11.28 -9.06
C ALA A 16 5.78 9.75 -9.19
N GLU A 17 7.00 9.22 -9.35
CA GLU A 17 7.22 7.78 -9.38
C GLU A 17 7.35 7.18 -7.97
N PRO A 18 6.74 6.02 -7.71
CA PRO A 18 6.88 5.35 -6.42
C PRO A 18 8.28 4.76 -6.26
N ARG A 19 8.89 4.92 -5.08
CA ARG A 19 10.15 4.27 -4.72
C ARG A 19 10.03 2.75 -4.67
N LEU A 20 8.82 2.27 -4.39
CA LEU A 20 8.48 0.86 -4.39
C LEU A 20 7.04 0.71 -4.86
N GLN A 21 6.82 -0.20 -5.81
CA GLN A 21 5.48 -0.53 -6.33
C GLN A 21 5.28 -2.04 -6.27
N LEU A 22 4.38 -2.50 -5.41
CA LEU A 22 4.13 -3.92 -5.17
C LEU A 22 2.68 -4.30 -5.44
N ARG A 23 2.49 -5.39 -6.18
CA ARG A 23 1.19 -6.04 -6.28
C ARG A 23 1.06 -7.03 -5.14
N THR A 24 0.16 -6.75 -4.21
CA THR A 24 -0.09 -7.67 -3.08
C THR A 24 -0.92 -8.88 -3.54
N LYS A 25 -0.95 -9.93 -2.72
CA LYS A 25 -1.89 -11.04 -2.87
C LYS A 25 -3.27 -10.70 -2.28
N THR A 26 -3.38 -9.63 -1.49
CA THR A 26 -4.66 -9.12 -0.97
C THR A 26 -5.55 -8.68 -2.12
N ARG A 27 -6.84 -9.02 -2.02
CA ARG A 27 -7.86 -8.62 -2.99
C ARG A 27 -9.00 -7.90 -2.31
N VAL A 28 -9.37 -6.74 -2.86
CA VAL A 28 -10.45 -5.88 -2.35
C VAL A 28 -11.65 -5.89 -3.30
N ASP A 29 -12.85 -5.68 -2.78
CA ASP A 29 -14.04 -5.54 -3.63
C ASP A 29 -14.13 -4.13 -4.21
N THR A 30 -13.86 -4.02 -5.51
CA THR A 30 -14.01 -2.77 -6.28
C THR A 30 -15.29 -2.79 -7.13
N GLY A 31 -16.38 -3.33 -6.58
CA GLY A 31 -17.70 -3.37 -7.21
C GLY A 31 -17.86 -4.52 -8.22
N ARG A 32 -17.12 -5.61 -8.03
CA ARG A 32 -17.22 -6.80 -8.88
C ARG A 32 -17.85 -8.01 -8.20
N TRP A 33 -18.09 -7.99 -6.88
CA TRP A 33 -18.73 -9.02 -6.02
C TRP A 33 -18.13 -10.44 -6.17
N TRP A 34 -18.08 -11.00 -7.38
CA TRP A 34 -17.49 -12.28 -7.78
C TRP A 34 -16.01 -12.21 -8.20
N ARG A 35 -15.46 -11.02 -8.50
CA ARG A 35 -14.05 -10.87 -8.93
C ARG A 35 -13.36 -9.71 -8.22
N LYS A 36 -12.92 -9.94 -6.98
CA LYS A 36 -12.10 -8.97 -6.22
C LYS A 36 -10.80 -8.65 -6.97
N THR A 37 -10.36 -7.40 -6.90
CA THR A 37 -9.17 -6.92 -7.59
C THR A 37 -7.96 -6.91 -6.67
N PRO A 38 -6.75 -7.20 -7.19
CA PRO A 38 -5.53 -7.09 -6.41
C PRO A 38 -5.35 -5.68 -5.85
N LEU A 39 -4.89 -5.59 -4.61
CA LEU A 39 -4.46 -4.35 -4.01
C LEU A 39 -3.00 -4.07 -4.37
N TRP A 40 -2.71 -2.86 -4.83
CA TRP A 40 -1.36 -2.35 -4.96
C TRP A 40 -0.96 -1.61 -3.68
N LEU A 41 0.29 -1.80 -3.29
CA LEU A 41 0.96 -1.03 -2.25
C LEU A 41 2.13 -0.30 -2.89
N CYS A 42 2.10 1.02 -2.83
CA CYS A 42 3.16 1.90 -3.28
C CYS A 42 3.78 2.63 -2.10
N VAL A 43 5.08 2.82 -2.15
CA VAL A 43 5.82 3.65 -1.20
C VAL A 43 6.32 4.87 -1.97
N MET A 44 5.87 6.04 -1.57
CA MET A 44 6.34 7.35 -2.05
C MET A 44 7.46 7.85 -1.12
N ASP A 45 7.91 9.09 -1.31
CA ASP A 45 8.92 9.68 -0.44
C ASP A 45 8.42 9.99 0.98
N ASP A 46 7.15 10.32 1.14
CA ASP A 46 6.55 10.77 2.40
C ASP A 46 5.26 10.02 2.78
N GLU A 47 4.70 9.21 1.87
CA GLU A 47 3.47 8.44 2.11
C GLU A 47 3.48 7.01 1.55
N LEU A 48 2.61 6.18 2.11
CA LEU A 48 2.14 4.93 1.52
C LEU A 48 0.88 5.21 0.71
N VAL A 49 0.76 4.57 -0.44
CA VAL A 49 -0.46 4.60 -1.27
C VAL A 49 -0.95 3.18 -1.49
N LEU A 50 -2.17 2.91 -1.06
CA LEU A 50 -2.89 1.68 -1.30
C LEU A 50 -3.94 1.93 -2.37
N LEU A 51 -3.93 1.17 -3.47
CA LEU A 51 -4.93 1.38 -4.53
C LEU A 51 -5.36 0.12 -5.25
N SER A 52 -6.61 0.14 -5.70
CA SER A 52 -7.19 -0.88 -6.55
C SER A 52 -8.34 -0.28 -7.34
N VAL A 53 -8.55 -0.69 -8.59
CA VAL A 53 -9.65 -0.16 -9.39
C VAL A 53 -10.29 -1.20 -10.28
N SER A 54 -11.62 -1.16 -10.30
CA SER A 54 -12.43 -1.80 -11.31
C SER A 54 -13.67 -0.98 -11.65
N ARG A 55 -14.88 -1.37 -11.19
CA ARG A 55 -16.08 -0.54 -11.32
C ARG A 55 -16.07 0.60 -10.30
N ARG A 56 -15.50 0.35 -9.14
CA ARG A 56 -15.25 1.34 -8.07
C ARG A 56 -13.76 1.58 -7.95
N ARG A 57 -13.41 2.79 -7.54
CA ARG A 57 -12.04 3.21 -7.23
C ARG A 57 -11.84 3.01 -5.73
N TYR A 58 -10.73 2.38 -5.37
CA TYR A 58 -10.24 2.33 -4.00
C TYR A 58 -8.85 2.96 -4.00
N ILE A 59 -8.69 4.01 -3.20
CA ILE A 59 -7.39 4.61 -2.94
C ILE A 59 -7.35 5.13 -1.51
N GLU A 60 -6.29 4.79 -0.80
CA GLU A 60 -6.00 5.30 0.54
C GLU A 60 -4.54 5.73 0.58
N ARG A 61 -4.30 6.83 1.28
CA ARG A 61 -2.99 7.47 1.41
C ARG A 61 -2.69 7.64 2.89
N LEU A 62 -1.51 7.22 3.31
CA LEU A 62 -1.07 7.32 4.69
C LEU A 62 0.32 7.94 4.74
N PRO A 63 0.53 9.03 5.50
CA PRO A 63 1.89 9.51 5.75
C PRO A 63 2.77 8.39 6.32
N LEU A 64 4.03 8.29 5.86
CA LEU A 64 4.99 7.33 6.41
C LEU A 64 5.23 7.58 7.91
N SER A 65 5.11 8.83 8.35
CA SER A 65 5.16 9.22 9.78
C SER A 65 4.05 8.59 10.61
N ALA A 66 2.88 8.36 10.00
CA ALA A 66 1.73 7.70 10.62
C ALA A 66 1.75 6.17 10.43
N SER A 67 2.74 5.60 9.75
CA SER A 67 2.82 4.16 9.44
C SER A 67 3.92 3.43 10.22
N GLN A 68 4.39 4.02 11.32
CA GLN A 68 5.61 3.60 12.03
C GLN A 68 5.48 2.30 12.83
N GLN A 69 4.25 1.85 13.11
CA GLN A 69 3.98 0.59 13.81
C GLN A 69 3.72 -0.57 12.84
N THR A 70 3.82 -0.31 11.53
CA THR A 70 3.71 -1.32 10.48
C THR A 70 4.73 -2.43 10.73
N HIS A 71 4.26 -3.68 10.69
CA HIS A 71 5.09 -4.86 10.93
C HIS A 71 4.69 -6.01 10.01
N TYR A 72 5.58 -6.99 9.86
CA TYR A 72 5.25 -8.22 9.16
C TYR A 72 4.83 -9.28 10.17
N ASN A 73 3.65 -9.85 9.99
CA ASN A 73 3.18 -10.97 10.77
C ASN A 73 3.57 -12.29 10.07
N HIS A 74 4.56 -12.98 10.64
CA HIS A 74 5.06 -14.24 10.11
C HIS A 74 4.05 -15.38 10.18
N SER A 75 3.10 -15.33 11.11
CA SER A 75 2.07 -16.37 11.25
C SER A 75 1.00 -16.28 10.16
N THR A 76 0.64 -15.06 9.72
CA THR A 76 -0.38 -14.85 8.68
C THR A 76 0.22 -14.63 7.29
N GLY A 77 1.49 -14.27 7.19
CA GLY A 77 2.15 -13.94 5.93
C GLY A 77 1.77 -12.54 5.41
N GLU A 78 1.34 -11.65 6.28
CA GLU A 78 0.81 -10.33 5.94
C GLU A 78 1.69 -9.21 6.50
N LEU A 79 1.81 -8.13 5.73
CA LEU A 79 2.21 -6.84 6.25
C LEU A 79 0.98 -6.17 6.88
N VAL A 80 1.06 -5.88 8.18
CA VAL A 80 0.02 -5.18 8.93
C VAL A 80 0.46 -3.72 9.04
N ILE A 81 -0.31 -2.81 8.43
CA ILE A 81 -0.05 -1.37 8.41
C ILE A 81 -0.72 -0.75 9.63
N GLU A 82 0.05 -0.06 10.47
CA GLU A 82 -0.45 0.55 11.71
C GLU A 82 0.19 1.90 12.03
N PRO A 83 -0.56 2.83 12.65
CA PRO A 83 -2.02 2.80 12.90
C PRO A 83 -2.90 2.74 11.64
N ALA A 84 -4.10 2.15 11.78
CA ALA A 84 -4.97 1.72 10.68
C ALA A 84 -6.39 2.30 10.73
N GLU A 85 -6.65 3.27 11.60
CA GLU A 85 -8.01 3.73 11.93
C GLU A 85 -8.76 4.28 10.71
N SER A 86 -8.04 4.86 9.76
CA SER A 86 -8.58 5.38 8.51
C SER A 86 -8.55 4.38 7.34
N LEU A 87 -8.00 3.18 7.53
CA LEU A 87 -7.79 2.21 6.46
C LEU A 87 -8.92 1.19 6.38
N GLN A 88 -9.60 1.10 5.24
CA GLN A 88 -10.51 -0.02 4.96
C GLN A 88 -9.75 -1.35 4.80
N CYS A 89 -8.48 -1.29 4.38
CA CYS A 89 -7.62 -2.45 4.22
C CYS A 89 -6.22 -2.19 4.76
N ASN A 90 -5.95 -2.65 5.99
CA ASN A 90 -4.66 -2.48 6.65
C ASN A 90 -3.78 -3.74 6.66
N ARG A 91 -4.23 -4.85 6.06
CA ARG A 91 -3.49 -6.11 5.98
C ARG A 91 -3.21 -6.47 4.52
N CYS A 92 -1.93 -6.53 4.19
CA CYS A 92 -1.43 -6.79 2.85
C CYS A 92 -0.66 -8.10 2.79
N ALA A 93 -1.23 -9.14 2.18
CA ALA A 93 -0.55 -10.39 1.94
C ALA A 93 0.62 -10.17 0.97
N LEU A 94 1.84 -10.32 1.49
CA LEU A 94 3.10 -10.04 0.82
C LEU A 94 4.11 -11.15 1.11
N SER A 95 5.05 -11.36 0.19
CA SER A 95 6.19 -12.22 0.51
C SER A 95 7.03 -11.59 1.65
N PRO A 96 7.71 -12.39 2.48
CA PRO A 96 8.60 -11.84 3.51
C PRO A 96 9.63 -10.86 2.94
N ARG A 97 10.13 -11.13 1.73
CA ARG A 97 11.08 -10.26 1.01
C ARG A 97 10.45 -8.91 0.67
N ASP A 98 9.24 -8.90 0.14
CA ASP A 98 8.56 -7.66 -0.23
C ASP A 98 8.14 -6.86 1.01
N ALA A 99 7.67 -7.53 2.05
CA ALA A 99 7.38 -6.91 3.33
C ALA A 99 8.63 -6.25 3.93
N LEU A 100 9.77 -6.94 3.91
CA LEU A 100 11.05 -6.38 4.37
C LEU A 100 11.44 -5.13 3.58
N ARG A 101 11.23 -5.12 2.26
CA ARG A 101 11.49 -3.93 1.43
C ARG A 101 10.64 -2.74 1.90
N VAL A 102 9.34 -2.94 2.15
CA VAL A 102 8.46 -1.87 2.67
C VAL A 102 8.95 -1.39 4.04
N LEU A 103 9.25 -2.30 4.97
CA LEU A 103 9.72 -1.96 6.30
C LEU A 103 11.03 -1.17 6.30
N ASN A 104 11.93 -1.45 5.35
CA ASN A 104 13.18 -0.69 5.22
C ASN A 104 12.95 0.77 4.82
N PHE A 105 11.98 1.05 3.93
CA PHE A 105 11.60 2.42 3.61
C PHE A 105 10.99 3.16 4.81
N LEU A 106 10.13 2.48 5.58
CA LEU A 106 9.52 3.06 6.78
C LEU A 106 10.55 3.38 7.86
N LYS A 107 11.56 2.52 8.04
CA LYS A 107 12.65 2.73 9.01
C LYS A 107 13.63 3.82 8.59
N SER A 108 13.96 3.91 7.30
CA SER A 108 14.92 4.90 6.78
C SER A 108 14.50 6.34 7.11
N LYS A 109 13.19 6.63 7.10
CA LYS A 109 12.63 7.95 7.43
C LYS A 109 12.58 8.24 8.93
N LYS A 110 12.69 7.24 9.80
CA LYS A 110 12.71 7.42 11.26
C LYS A 110 14.00 8.08 11.75
N THR A 111 15.10 7.86 11.03
CA THR A 111 16.45 8.37 11.33
C THR A 111 16.72 9.80 10.87
N THR A 112 15.81 10.42 10.11
CA THR A 112 15.92 11.82 9.69
C THR A 112 15.09 12.69 10.62
N LYS A 113 15.43 12.69 11.91
CA LYS A 113 15.07 13.77 12.84
C LYS A 113 16.39 14.43 13.25
N HIS A 114 16.53 15.70 12.87
CA HIS A 114 17.62 16.59 13.23
C HIS A 114 17.81 16.68 14.75
#